data_AF-A0A2V7XIF5-F1
#
_entry.id   AF-A0A2V7XIF5-F1
#
_cell.length_a   1.000
_cell.length_b   1.000
_cell.length_c   1.000
_cell.angle_alpha   90.00
_cell.angle_beta   90.00
_cell.angle_gamma   90.00
#
_symmetry.space_group_name_H-M   'P 1'
#
loop_
_entity.id
_entity.type
_entity.pdbx_description
1 polymer ?
#
loop_
_entity_poly.entity_id
_entity_poly.type
_entity_poly.pdbx_seq_one_letter_code
_entity_poly.pdbx_strand_id
1 'polypeptide(L)' 'MHGPAASRPDARRVVITGMGVVSPIGVDRETFWRAALAGLNGVRPLEFEELP' A
#
# COMPACT_ATOMS: atom_id res chain seq x y z
N MET A 1 -3.40 -11.59 -24.82
CA MET A 1 -4.38 -11.98 -23.77
C MET A 1 -3.81 -13.18 -23.03
N HIS A 2 -3.19 -12.99 -21.87
CA HIS A 2 -2.67 -14.10 -21.06
C HIS A 2 -3.78 -14.54 -20.11
N GLY A 3 -4.28 -15.76 -20.28
CA GLY A 3 -5.27 -16.36 -19.37
C GLY A 3 -4.68 -16.52 -17.96
N PRO A 4 -5.51 -16.73 -16.93
CA PRO A 4 -5.01 -16.96 -15.58
C PRO A 4 -4.06 -18.18 -15.62
N ALA A 5 -2.84 -18.01 -15.12
CA ALA A 5 -1.91 -19.12 -14.97
C ALA A 5 -2.57 -20.17 -14.07
N ALA A 6 -2.96 -21.30 -14.65
CA ALA A 6 -3.54 -22.43 -13.92
C ALA A 6 -2.62 -22.78 -12.74
N SER A 7 -3.19 -22.99 -11.56
CA SER A 7 -2.44 -23.44 -10.39
C SER A 7 -1.71 -24.73 -10.75
N ARG A 8 -0.39 -24.69 -10.84
CA ARG A 8 0.40 -25.92 -11.00
C ARG A 8 0.05 -26.80 -9.79
N PRO A 9 -0.42 -28.05 -10.00
CA PRO A 9 -0.87 -28.92 -8.91
C PRO A 9 0.21 -29.15 -7.84
N ASP A 10 1.49 -28.93 -8.19
CA ASP A 10 2.65 -29.09 -7.30
C ASP A 10 3.20 -27.75 -6.74
N ALA A 11 2.59 -26.61 -7.07
CA ALA A 11 2.99 -25.34 -6.50
C ALA A 11 2.48 -25.23 -5.06
N ARG A 12 3.41 -25.21 -4.09
CA ARG A 12 3.06 -24.95 -2.69
C ARG A 12 2.35 -23.60 -2.59
N ARG A 13 1.19 -23.57 -1.92
CA ARG A 13 0.45 -22.32 -1.68
C ARG A 13 1.29 -21.40 -0.81
N VAL A 14 1.58 -20.21 -1.32
CA VAL A 14 2.21 -19.13 -0.55
C VAL A 14 1.12 -18.14 -0.15
N VAL A 15 1.13 -17.72 1.11
CA VAL A 15 0.12 -16.81 1.68
C VAL A 15 0.80 -15.61 2.35
N ILE A 16 0.06 -14.51 2.43
CA ILE A 16 0.46 -13.34 3.23
C ILE A 16 0.03 -13.61 4.68
N THR A 17 0.98 -13.67 5.61
CA THR A 17 0.72 -13.90 7.04
C THR A 17 0.72 -12.62 7.88
N GLY A 18 1.21 -11.51 7.31
CA GLY A 18 1.27 -10.22 7.97
C GLY A 18 1.57 -9.09 7.00
N MET A 19 1.23 -7.87 7.40
CA MET A 19 1.49 -6.63 6.65
C MET A 19 1.65 -5.48 7.65
N GLY A 20 2.56 -4.55 7.34
CA GLY A 20 2.70 -3.25 7.99
C GLY A 20 2.72 -2.15 6.93
N VAL A 21 2.29 -0.95 7.29
CA VAL A 21 2.19 0.18 6.36
C VAL A 21 2.70 1.44 7.04
N VAL A 22 3.59 2.17 6.37
CA VAL A 22 3.98 3.54 6.73
C VAL A 22 3.82 4.39 5.49
N SER A 23 2.95 5.39 5.56
CA SER A 23 2.59 6.24 4.42
C SER A 23 2.13 7.63 4.89
N PRO A 24 2.08 8.63 4.00
CA PRO A 24 1.55 9.97 4.32
C PRO A 24 0.10 10.01 4.80
N ILE A 25 -0.69 8.95 4.59
CA ILE A 25 -2.11 8.88 4.99
C ILE A 25 -2.37 7.87 6.13
N GLY A 26 -1.32 7.28 6.70
CA GLY A 26 -1.45 6.32 7.80
C GLY A 26 -0.16 5.54 8.04
N VAL A 27 0.15 5.33 9.33
CA VAL A 27 1.35 4.62 9.81
C VAL A 27 1.04 3.23 10.37
N ASP A 28 -0.20 2.78 10.17
CA ASP A 28 -0.68 1.44 10.47
C ASP A 28 -1.72 1.04 9.43
N ARG A 29 -2.07 -0.26 9.41
CA ARG A 29 -3.01 -0.83 8.42
C ARG A 29 -4.42 -0.25 8.52
N GLU A 30 -4.92 -0.01 9.73
CA GLU A 30 -6.30 0.43 9.93
C GLU A 30 -6.46 1.89 9.50
N THR A 31 -5.55 2.75 9.95
CA THR A 31 -5.53 4.17 9.60
C THR A 31 -5.34 4.36 8.11
N PHE A 32 -4.37 3.64 7.51
CA PHE A 32 -4.16 3.67 6.06
C PHE A 32 -5.41 3.24 5.29
N TRP A 33 -6.03 2.12 5.66
CA TRP A 33 -7.19 1.59 4.93
C TRP A 33 -8.40 2.51 5.00
N ARG A 34 -8.72 3.02 6.19
CA ARG A 34 -9.81 3.99 6.39
C ARG A 34 -9.57 5.27 5.59
N ALA A 35 -8.33 5.80 5.62
CA ALA A 35 -7.96 7.00 4.86
C ALA A 35 -8.08 6.79 3.34
N ALA A 36 -7.61 5.64 2.85
CA ALA A 36 -7.70 5.28 1.44
C ALA A 36 -9.15 5.15 0.97
N LEU A 37 -10.01 4.46 1.73
CA LEU A 37 -11.43 4.33 1.43
C LEU A 37 -12.17 5.68 1.46
N ALA A 38 -11.74 6.60 2.32
CA ALA A 38 -12.28 7.96 2.39
C ALA A 38 -11.74 8.89 1.28
N GLY A 39 -10.85 8.40 0.40
CA GLY A 39 -10.29 9.19 -0.70
C GLY A 39 -9.29 10.28 -0.25
N LEU A 40 -8.65 10.12 0.92
CA LEU A 40 -7.69 11.10 1.40
C LEU A 40 -6.40 11.08 0.57
N ASN A 41 -5.99 12.25 0.09
CA ASN A 41 -4.72 12.44 -0.60
C ASN A 41 -3.66 12.93 0.41
N GLY A 42 -2.50 12.26 0.47
CA GLY A 42 -1.37 12.63 1.34
C GLY A 42 -0.26 13.44 0.65
N VAL A 43 -0.35 13.71 -0.65
CA VAL A 43 0.64 14.49 -1.40
C VAL A 43 0.49 15.97 -1.05
N ARG A 44 1.58 16.62 -0.63
CA ARG A 44 1.63 18.05 -0.32
C ARG A 44 2.89 18.66 -0.93
N PRO A 45 2.89 19.96 -1.27
CA PRO A 45 4.12 20.68 -1.56
C PRO A 45 5.10 20.54 -0.40
N LEU A 46 6.39 20.49 -0.74
CA LEU A 46 7.42 20.65 0.27
C LEU A 46 7.60 22.14 0.51
N GLU A 47 7.46 22.57 1.76
CA GLU A 47 7.85 23.92 2.16
C GLU A 47 9.38 23.94 2.23
N PHE A 48 9.99 24.70 1.33
CA PHE A 48 11.41 25.04 1.42
C PHE A 48 11.47 26.48 1.92
N GLU A 49 11.92 26.70 3.16
CA GLU A 49 12.50 28.00 3.49
C GLU A 49 13.69 28.21 2.55
N GLU A 50 13.84 29.41 1.99
CA GLU A 50 15.06 29.80 1.29
C GLU A 50 16.23 29.55 2.24
N LEU A 51 16.99 28.48 1.96
CA LEU A 51 18.25 28.25 2.67
C LEU A 51 19.12 29.49 2.43
N PRO A 52 19.76 30.05 3.47
CA PRO A 52 20.66 31.20 3.28
C PRO A 52 21.75 30.92 2.26
#